data_AF-A0A421BBX1-F1
#
_entry.id   AF-A0A421BBX1-F1
#
_cell.length_a   1.000
_cell.length_b   1.000
_cell.length_c   1.000
_cell.angle_alpha   90.00
_cell.angle_beta   90.00
_cell.angle_gamma   90.00
#
_symmetry.space_group_name_H-M   'P 1'
#
loop_
_entity.id
_entity.type
_entity.pdbx_description
1 polymer ?
#
loop_
_entity_poly.entity_id
_entity_poly.type
_entity_poly.pdbx_seq_one_letter_code
_entity_poly.pdbx_strand_id
1 'polypeptide(L)'
;MISMTATVRSAYGASAEDPVVDGYPNFHYLTAAVDGTRIPMSSGINLTRMVASSDGVRRPVLVLRSSPWKAGQESNPWHDIYDLDNGYVRYFGDHKIDDGMPLGRSRGNAALLDAWPAHRGGTQQERLAAPPILLFRSITVNGVVKGYMQFCVSPSWSASST
;
A
#
# COMPACT_ATOMS: atom_id res chain seq x y z
N MET A 1 8.37 14.91 0.67
CA MET A 1 6.96 14.71 0.25
C MET A 1 6.97 13.92 -1.06
N ILE A 2 6.22 12.81 -1.16
CA ILE A 2 6.10 12.04 -2.41
C ILE A 2 4.93 12.62 -3.21
N SER A 3 5.16 13.01 -4.46
CA SER A 3 4.09 13.46 -5.37
C SER A 3 3.37 12.26 -5.99
N MET A 4 2.09 12.45 -6.35
CA MET A 4 1.40 11.48 -7.21
C MET A 4 2.21 11.22 -8.47
N THR A 5 2.25 9.98 -8.92
CA THR A 5 3.03 9.47 -10.07
C THR A 5 4.55 9.43 -9.88
N ALA A 6 5.07 9.82 -8.71
CA ALA A 6 6.49 9.68 -8.40
C ALA A 6 6.95 8.21 -8.49
N THR A 7 8.10 8.02 -9.13
CA THR A 7 8.78 6.72 -9.17
C THR A 7 9.68 6.58 -7.96
N VAL A 8 9.56 5.45 -7.25
CA VAL A 8 10.37 5.10 -6.09
C VAL A 8 11.07 3.76 -6.28
N ARG A 9 12.23 3.63 -5.65
CA ARG A 9 13.02 2.40 -5.64
C ARG A 9 12.77 1.63 -4.34
N SER A 10 12.33 0.38 -4.46
CA SER A 10 12.33 -0.60 -3.36
C SER A 10 13.32 -1.71 -3.67
N ALA A 11 14.56 -1.49 -3.24
CA ALA A 11 15.64 -2.45 -3.39
C ALA A 11 15.70 -3.40 -2.20
N TYR A 12 15.83 -4.70 -2.48
CA TYR A 12 16.03 -5.69 -1.44
C TYR A 12 17.34 -5.39 -0.69
N GLY A 13 17.28 -5.32 0.64
CA GLY A 13 18.44 -5.05 1.48
C GLY A 13 18.94 -3.60 1.49
N ALA A 14 18.28 -2.66 0.79
CA ALA A 14 18.68 -1.25 0.85
C ALA A 14 18.60 -0.71 2.29
N SER A 15 19.52 0.19 2.63
CA SER A 15 19.46 0.93 3.88
C SER A 15 18.18 1.78 3.92
N ALA A 16 17.64 2.02 5.12
CA ALA A 16 16.59 3.02 5.33
C ALA A 16 17.19 4.42 5.61
N GLU A 17 18.51 4.56 5.57
CA GLU A 17 19.22 5.82 5.80
C GLU A 17 19.55 6.52 4.48
N ASP A 18 19.65 5.77 3.39
CA ASP A 18 19.98 6.31 2.07
C ASP A 18 18.72 6.91 1.41
N PRO A 19 18.65 8.23 1.15
CA PRO A 19 17.47 8.85 0.57
C PRO A 19 17.24 8.47 -0.90
N VAL A 20 18.30 8.04 -1.60
CA VAL A 20 18.30 7.75 -3.04
C VAL A 20 19.00 6.43 -3.29
N VAL A 21 18.39 5.55 -4.09
CA VAL A 21 18.97 4.29 -4.54
C VAL A 21 18.74 4.17 -6.05
N ASP A 22 19.80 3.83 -6.80
CA ASP A 22 19.80 3.73 -8.26
C ASP A 22 19.27 5.00 -8.98
N GLY A 23 19.46 6.19 -8.37
CA GLY A 23 19.00 7.46 -8.92
C GLY A 23 17.53 7.81 -8.64
N TYR A 24 16.82 6.99 -7.86
CA TYR A 24 15.41 7.22 -7.50
C TYR A 24 15.22 7.31 -5.98
N PRO A 25 14.18 8.03 -5.51
CA PRO A 25 13.84 8.08 -4.09
C PRO A 25 13.67 6.68 -3.50
N ASN A 26 14.33 6.43 -2.37
CA ASN A 26 14.31 5.12 -1.71
C ASN A 26 13.03 4.95 -0.88
N PHE A 27 12.22 3.95 -1.23
CA PHE A 27 10.99 3.63 -0.51
C PHE A 27 11.23 3.38 0.99
N HIS A 28 12.32 2.68 1.34
CA HIS A 28 12.59 2.32 2.73
C HIS A 28 13.03 3.52 3.57
N TYR A 29 13.69 4.51 2.97
CA TYR A 29 13.97 5.79 3.61
C TYR A 29 12.68 6.61 3.79
N LEU A 30 11.85 6.68 2.76
CA LEU A 30 10.64 7.52 2.77
C LEU A 30 9.54 7.02 3.72
N THR A 31 9.55 5.72 4.04
CA THR A 31 8.47 5.07 4.80
C THR A 31 8.93 4.44 6.12
N ALA A 32 10.21 4.61 6.49
CA ALA A 32 10.69 4.17 7.79
C ALA A 32 9.95 4.91 8.90
N ALA A 33 9.55 4.16 9.93
CA ALA A 33 9.12 4.75 11.19
C ALA A 33 10.31 5.42 11.90
N VAL A 34 10.03 6.30 12.86
CA VAL A 34 11.05 7.00 13.65
C VAL A 34 12.00 6.04 14.37
N ASP A 35 11.51 4.84 14.73
CA ASP A 35 12.29 3.77 15.36
C ASP A 35 13.08 2.90 14.35
N GLY A 36 13.06 3.25 13.06
CA GLY A 36 13.73 2.50 11.99
C GLY A 36 12.94 1.30 11.47
N THR A 37 11.73 1.02 11.99
CA THR A 37 10.88 -0.06 11.49
C THR A 37 10.50 0.19 10.03
N ARG A 38 10.68 -0.83 9.18
CA ARG A 38 10.45 -0.75 7.74
C ARG A 38 9.16 -1.43 7.34
N ILE A 39 8.50 -0.89 6.31
CA ILE A 39 7.36 -1.54 5.68
C ILE A 39 7.87 -2.64 4.72
N PRO A 40 7.39 -3.90 4.84
CA PRO A 40 7.72 -4.94 3.88
C PRO A 40 7.10 -4.62 2.51
N MET A 41 7.75 -5.03 1.42
CA MET A 41 7.25 -4.84 0.05
C MET A 41 7.28 -6.14 -0.77
N SER A 42 6.99 -7.25 -0.10
CA SER A 42 7.09 -8.60 -0.66
C SER A 42 5.79 -9.12 -1.28
N SER A 43 4.66 -8.45 -1.05
CA SER A 43 3.32 -8.96 -1.41
C SER A 43 2.43 -7.89 -2.04
N GLY A 44 1.21 -8.29 -2.45
CA GLY A 44 0.20 -7.36 -2.92
C GLY A 44 -0.33 -6.46 -1.81
N ILE A 45 -0.64 -7.04 -0.64
CA ILE A 45 -1.14 -6.32 0.53
C ILE A 45 -0.10 -6.42 1.65
N ASN A 46 0.61 -5.33 1.91
CA ASN A 46 1.69 -5.26 2.89
C ASN A 46 1.22 -4.59 4.18
N LEU A 47 1.37 -5.33 5.28
CA LEU A 47 0.81 -4.93 6.57
C LEU A 47 1.90 -4.36 7.47
N THR A 48 1.63 -3.21 8.08
CA THR A 48 2.37 -2.71 9.24
C THR A 48 1.85 -3.35 10.52
N ARG A 49 2.70 -3.37 11.55
CA ARG A 49 2.32 -3.83 12.89
C ARG A 49 1.25 -2.91 13.47
N MET A 50 0.32 -3.47 14.26
CA MET A 50 -0.57 -2.65 15.10
C MET A 50 0.26 -1.87 16.13
N VAL A 51 -0.07 -0.60 16.31
CA VAL A 51 0.62 0.30 17.24
C VAL A 51 -0.37 0.75 18.30
N ALA A 52 0.02 0.63 19.57
CA ALA A 52 -0.72 1.21 20.68
C ALA A 52 -0.45 2.71 20.75
N SER A 53 -1.51 3.50 20.85
CA SER A 53 -1.50 4.95 20.98
C SER A 53 -2.47 5.35 22.09
N SER A 54 -2.45 6.63 22.50
CA SER A 54 -3.31 7.16 23.57
C SER A 54 -4.81 7.02 23.27
N ASP A 55 -5.18 6.93 22.00
CA ASP A 55 -6.52 6.77 21.44
C ASP A 55 -6.87 5.31 21.10
N GLY A 56 -5.99 4.36 21.43
CA GLY A 56 -6.21 2.92 21.24
C GLY A 56 -5.19 2.25 20.32
N VAL A 57 -5.46 0.99 19.98
CA VAL A 57 -4.61 0.18 19.11
C VAL A 57 -5.08 0.35 17.67
N ARG A 58 -4.22 0.88 16.80
CA ARG A 58 -4.54 1.09 15.38
C ARG A 58 -3.44 0.60 14.46
N ARG A 59 -3.80 0.39 13.18
CA ARG A 59 -2.81 0.16 12.13
C ARG A 59 -2.33 1.50 11.59
N PRO A 60 -1.03 1.79 11.54
CA PRO A 60 -0.54 3.06 11.01
C PRO A 60 -0.85 3.26 9.53
N VAL A 61 -0.71 2.20 8.72
CA VAL A 61 -0.88 2.28 7.26
C VAL A 61 -1.08 0.89 6.66
N LEU A 62 -1.88 0.79 5.60
CA LEU A 62 -1.96 -0.36 4.71
C LEU A 62 -1.26 -0.01 3.40
N VAL A 63 -0.34 -0.87 2.94
CA VAL A 63 0.42 -0.59 1.71
C VAL A 63 0.09 -1.62 0.64
N LEU A 64 -0.58 -1.16 -0.41
CA LEU A 64 -1.00 -1.95 -1.55
C LEU A 64 0.00 -1.80 -2.69
N ARG A 65 0.35 -2.92 -3.31
CA ARG A 65 1.22 -2.99 -4.48
C ARG A 65 0.57 -3.85 -5.54
N SER A 66 0.25 -3.26 -6.68
CA SER A 66 -0.13 -4.03 -7.86
C SER A 66 1.07 -4.36 -8.75
N SER A 67 0.93 -5.43 -9.51
CA SER A 67 1.91 -5.90 -10.49
C SER A 67 1.19 -6.14 -11.81
N PRO A 68 1.30 -5.24 -12.80
CA PRO A 68 0.53 -5.32 -14.04
C PRO A 68 0.86 -6.58 -14.86
N TRP A 69 2.06 -7.14 -14.71
CA TRP A 69 2.49 -8.40 -15.33
C TRP A 69 1.76 -9.66 -14.83
N LYS A 70 1.03 -9.55 -13.72
CA LYS A 70 0.20 -10.64 -13.20
C LYS A 70 -1.27 -10.54 -13.65
N ALA A 71 -1.63 -9.48 -14.37
CA ALA A 71 -2.97 -9.29 -14.90
C ALA A 71 -3.23 -10.25 -16.07
N GLY A 72 -4.40 -10.88 -16.10
CA GLY A 72 -4.86 -11.67 -17.24
C GLY A 72 -4.17 -13.02 -17.44
N GLN A 73 -3.42 -13.49 -16.44
CA GLN A 73 -2.94 -14.88 -16.43
C GLN A 73 -4.09 -15.82 -16.04
N GLU A 74 -4.02 -17.09 -16.45
CA GLU A 74 -5.05 -18.11 -16.19
C GLU A 74 -5.38 -18.25 -14.69
N SER A 75 -4.39 -18.02 -13.82
CA SER A 75 -4.54 -18.04 -12.37
C SER A 75 -5.16 -16.77 -11.75
N ASN A 76 -5.32 -15.70 -12.52
CA ASN A 76 -5.90 -14.43 -12.07
C ASN A 76 -6.64 -13.69 -13.21
N PRO A 77 -7.89 -14.08 -13.52
CA PRO A 77 -8.69 -13.40 -14.54
C PRO A 77 -9.08 -11.97 -14.14
N TRP A 78 -9.01 -11.66 -12.84
CA TRP A 78 -9.28 -10.35 -12.28
C TRP A 78 -7.99 -9.52 -12.28
N HIS A 79 -8.06 -8.27 -12.72
CA HIS A 79 -6.92 -7.37 -12.68
C HIS A 79 -7.31 -6.05 -12.05
N ASP A 80 -6.36 -5.45 -11.34
CA ASP A 80 -6.58 -4.14 -10.72
C ASP A 80 -6.80 -3.08 -11.80
N ILE A 81 -7.77 -2.21 -11.59
CA ILE A 81 -8.11 -1.12 -12.52
C ILE A 81 -7.66 0.19 -11.89
N TYR A 82 -6.92 1.00 -12.66
CA TYR A 82 -6.37 2.28 -12.24
C TYR A 82 -6.92 3.38 -13.13
N ASP A 83 -7.81 4.21 -12.58
CA ASP A 83 -8.32 5.42 -13.19
C ASP A 83 -7.93 6.61 -12.31
N LEU A 84 -6.64 6.95 -12.37
CA LEU A 84 -6.03 7.96 -11.51
C LEU A 84 -6.50 9.37 -11.83
N ASP A 85 -6.93 9.61 -13.07
CA ASP A 85 -7.48 10.89 -13.51
C ASP A 85 -8.82 11.18 -12.82
N ASN A 86 -9.60 10.14 -12.52
CA ASN A 86 -10.84 10.24 -11.74
C ASN A 86 -10.68 9.85 -10.24
N GLY A 87 -9.45 9.61 -9.78
CA GLY A 87 -9.19 9.23 -8.39
C GLY A 87 -9.76 7.86 -8.00
N TYR A 88 -9.94 6.95 -8.95
CA TYR A 88 -10.55 5.64 -8.76
C TYR A 88 -9.54 4.50 -8.93
N VAL A 89 -9.59 3.53 -8.01
CA VAL A 89 -8.87 2.27 -8.13
C VAL A 89 -9.78 1.12 -7.71
N ARG A 90 -9.84 0.08 -8.55
CA ARG A 90 -10.38 -1.23 -8.17
C ARG A 90 -9.21 -2.16 -7.87
N TYR A 91 -9.06 -2.56 -6.61
CA TYR A 91 -8.02 -3.49 -6.17
C TYR A 91 -8.64 -4.83 -5.76
N PHE A 92 -8.10 -5.93 -6.25
CA PHE A 92 -8.54 -7.28 -5.89
C PHE A 92 -7.70 -7.86 -4.75
N GLY A 93 -8.39 -8.55 -3.83
CA GLY A 93 -7.79 -9.11 -2.63
C GLY A 93 -6.77 -10.22 -2.86
N ASP A 94 -6.11 -10.66 -1.78
CA ASP A 94 -5.08 -11.71 -1.83
C ASP A 94 -5.62 -13.14 -1.65
N HIS A 95 -6.91 -13.36 -1.89
CA HIS A 95 -7.50 -14.69 -1.77
C HIS A 95 -7.20 -15.53 -3.01
N LYS A 96 -6.72 -16.75 -2.83
CA LYS A 96 -6.50 -17.71 -3.92
C LYS A 96 -7.45 -18.89 -3.80
N ILE A 97 -7.72 -19.52 -4.93
CA ILE A 97 -8.61 -20.68 -5.03
C ILE A 97 -8.11 -21.86 -4.18
N ASP A 98 -6.80 -22.02 -4.08
CA ASP A 98 -6.10 -23.12 -3.40
C ASP A 98 -5.75 -22.84 -1.94
N ASP A 99 -6.13 -21.68 -1.39
CA ASP A 99 -5.78 -21.28 -0.03
C ASP A 99 -6.49 -22.12 1.07
N GLY A 100 -7.55 -22.86 0.71
CA GLY A 100 -8.29 -23.74 1.64
C GLY A 100 -8.99 -23.02 2.80
N MET A 101 -8.93 -21.69 2.83
CA MET A 101 -9.50 -20.84 3.88
C MET A 101 -10.79 -20.16 3.41
N PRO A 102 -11.68 -19.74 4.33
CA PRO A 102 -12.86 -18.97 3.95
C PRO A 102 -12.47 -17.61 3.34
N LEU A 103 -13.38 -17.06 2.52
CA LEU A 103 -13.25 -15.70 1.98
C LEU A 103 -13.03 -14.69 3.12
N GLY A 104 -12.15 -13.72 2.90
CA GLY A 104 -11.82 -12.70 3.89
C GLY A 104 -10.88 -13.14 5.01
N ARG A 105 -10.39 -14.39 4.99
CA ARG A 105 -9.46 -14.91 6.02
C ARG A 105 -7.99 -14.93 5.58
N SER A 106 -7.71 -14.68 4.32
CA SER A 106 -6.34 -14.42 3.86
C SER A 106 -5.78 -13.19 4.58
N ARG A 107 -4.47 -13.19 4.84
CA ARG A 107 -3.82 -12.20 5.71
C ARG A 107 -4.14 -10.77 5.25
N GLY A 108 -4.06 -10.50 3.95
CA GLY A 108 -4.35 -9.18 3.39
C GLY A 108 -5.84 -8.83 3.41
N ASN A 109 -6.72 -9.74 3.02
CA ASN A 109 -8.16 -9.47 3.06
C ASN A 109 -8.72 -9.29 4.46
N ALA A 110 -8.27 -10.09 5.43
CA ALA A 110 -8.66 -9.91 6.83
C ALA A 110 -8.29 -8.50 7.31
N ALA A 111 -7.08 -8.05 6.96
CA ALA A 111 -6.62 -6.70 7.25
C ALA A 111 -7.44 -5.58 6.56
N LEU A 112 -7.86 -5.79 5.31
CA LEU A 112 -8.73 -4.86 4.60
C LEU A 112 -10.13 -4.80 5.22
N LEU A 113 -10.68 -5.95 5.61
CA LEU A 113 -11.98 -6.06 6.27
C LEU A 113 -11.95 -5.46 7.68
N ASP A 114 -10.87 -5.63 8.44
CA ASP A 114 -10.69 -5.02 9.76
C ASP A 114 -10.65 -3.49 9.68
N ALA A 115 -10.07 -2.92 8.61
CA ALA A 115 -10.00 -1.48 8.39
C ALA A 115 -11.32 -0.88 7.88
N TRP A 116 -12.16 -1.68 7.21
CA TRP A 116 -13.36 -1.24 6.51
C TRP A 116 -14.37 -0.45 7.38
N PRO A 117 -14.69 -0.86 8.62
CA PRO A 117 -15.61 -0.11 9.47
C PRO A 117 -15.14 1.33 9.72
N ALA A 118 -13.84 1.53 9.98
CA ALA A 118 -13.28 2.86 10.23
C ALA A 118 -13.35 3.75 8.98
N HIS A 119 -13.06 3.21 7.79
CA HIS A 119 -13.20 3.94 6.53
C HIS A 119 -14.66 4.34 6.22
N ARG A 120 -15.63 3.58 6.74
CA ARG A 120 -17.06 3.84 6.61
C ARG A 120 -17.70 4.51 7.82
N GLY A 121 -16.90 4.96 8.78
CA GLY A 121 -17.38 5.60 10.00
C GLY A 121 -18.30 6.78 9.71
N GLY A 122 -19.43 6.85 10.40
CA GLY A 122 -20.37 7.97 10.32
C GLY A 122 -19.81 9.22 10.97
N THR A 123 -18.92 9.06 11.95
CA THR A 123 -18.30 10.16 12.70
C THR A 123 -16.87 10.44 12.23
N GLN A 124 -16.40 11.67 12.48
CA GLN A 124 -15.00 12.02 12.23
C GLN A 124 -14.05 11.15 13.05
N GLN A 125 -14.40 10.86 14.31
CA GLN A 125 -13.54 10.07 15.20
C GLN A 125 -13.32 8.64 14.70
N GLU A 126 -14.36 7.99 14.18
CA GLU A 126 -14.24 6.67 13.56
C GLU A 126 -13.34 6.71 12.32
N ARG A 127 -13.46 7.76 11.50
CA ARG A 127 -12.63 7.92 10.29
C ARG A 127 -11.17 8.28 10.60
N LEU A 128 -10.90 8.96 11.71
CA LEU A 128 -9.53 9.23 12.18
C LEU A 128 -8.78 7.95 12.57
N ALA A 129 -9.51 6.90 12.97
CA ALA A 129 -8.92 5.59 13.26
C ALA A 129 -8.63 4.76 12.00
N ALA A 130 -9.12 5.18 10.83
CA ALA A 130 -8.95 4.45 9.58
C ALA A 130 -7.49 4.52 9.11
N PRO A 131 -6.81 3.38 8.87
CA PRO A 131 -5.46 3.40 8.36
C PRO A 131 -5.44 4.03 6.96
N PRO A 132 -4.58 5.02 6.69
CA PRO A 132 -4.30 5.43 5.32
C PRO A 132 -3.92 4.22 4.46
N ILE A 133 -4.38 4.22 3.22
CA ILE A 133 -4.03 3.21 2.22
C ILE A 133 -3.08 3.87 1.23
N LEU A 134 -1.82 3.42 1.23
CA LEU A 134 -0.84 3.83 0.22
C LEU A 134 -0.84 2.83 -0.92
N LEU A 135 -1.04 3.32 -2.14
CA LEU A 135 -1.09 2.45 -3.31
C LEU A 135 0.11 2.69 -4.22
N PHE A 136 0.72 1.60 -4.62
CA PHE A 136 1.82 1.55 -5.56
C PHE A 136 1.48 0.62 -6.73
N ARG A 137 1.97 0.94 -7.92
CA ARG A 137 2.02 0.00 -9.05
C ARG A 137 3.45 -0.27 -9.44
N SER A 138 3.79 -1.52 -9.68
CA SER A 138 5.12 -1.87 -10.19
C SER A 138 5.28 -1.33 -11.62
N ILE A 139 6.44 -0.74 -11.93
CA ILE A 139 6.75 -0.20 -13.26
C ILE A 139 8.11 -0.70 -13.74
N THR A 140 8.30 -0.78 -15.06
CA THR A 140 9.58 -1.12 -15.67
C THR A 140 10.38 0.15 -15.87
N VAL A 141 11.62 0.17 -15.40
CA VAL A 141 12.55 1.28 -15.57
C VAL A 141 13.82 0.75 -16.23
N ASN A 142 14.21 1.31 -17.37
CA ASN A 142 15.42 0.92 -18.11
C ASN A 142 15.56 -0.60 -18.33
N GLY A 143 14.46 -1.28 -18.66
CA GLY A 143 14.42 -2.73 -18.86
C GLY A 143 14.34 -3.57 -17.58
N VAL A 144 14.40 -2.97 -16.40
CA VAL A 144 14.30 -3.66 -15.10
C VAL A 144 12.85 -3.73 -14.64
N VAL A 145 12.29 -4.94 -14.59
CA VAL A 145 10.86 -5.20 -14.30
C VAL A 145 10.53 -5.16 -12.80
N LYS A 146 11.51 -5.37 -11.91
CA LYS A 146 11.30 -5.46 -10.46
C LYS A 146 12.06 -4.36 -9.72
N GLY A 147 11.49 -3.95 -8.58
CA GLY A 147 12.17 -3.03 -7.65
C GLY A 147 11.89 -1.55 -7.89
N TYR A 148 11.14 -1.20 -8.93
CA TYR A 148 10.63 0.15 -9.18
C TYR A 148 9.11 0.15 -9.07
N MET A 149 8.60 1.19 -8.42
CA MET A 149 7.16 1.36 -8.21
C MET A 149 6.79 2.82 -8.42
N GLN A 150 5.61 3.04 -8.97
CA GLN A 150 5.01 4.36 -9.01
C GLN A 150 4.00 4.50 -7.86
N PHE A 151 4.05 5.63 -7.17
CA PHE A 151 3.04 6.01 -6.20
C PHE A 151 1.77 6.49 -6.91
N CYS A 152 0.65 5.80 -6.68
CA CYS A 152 -0.59 5.99 -7.44
C CYS A 152 -1.59 6.87 -6.70
N VAL A 153 -1.75 6.65 -5.40
CA VAL A 153 -2.65 7.45 -4.57
C VAL A 153 -2.24 7.30 -3.11
N SER A 154 -2.34 8.40 -2.37
CA SER A 154 -2.83 8.36 -0.99
C SER A 154 -4.15 9.13 -1.05
N PRO A 155 -5.24 8.66 -0.42
CA PRO A 155 -6.38 9.54 -0.21
C PRO A 155 -5.84 10.78 0.51
N SER A 156 -5.73 11.88 -0.22
CA SER A 156 -5.16 13.12 0.30
C SER A 156 -6.16 13.69 1.26
N TRP A 157 -5.85 13.66 2.55
CA TRP A 157 -6.50 14.54 3.49
C TRP A 157 -5.97 15.96 3.21
N SER A 158 -6.76 16.78 2.50
CA SER A 158 -6.55 18.22 2.51
C SER A 158 -7.13 18.74 3.82
N ALA A 159 -6.26 18.99 4.79
CA ALA A 159 -6.62 19.90 5.88
C ALA A 159 -6.74 21.29 5.27
N SER A 160 -7.95 21.69 4.90
CA SER A 160 -8.23 23.11 4.69
C SER A 160 -8.27 23.74 6.07
N SER A 161 -7.16 24.31 6.51
CA SER A 161 -7.15 25.22 7.65
C SER A 161 -7.85 26.51 7.23
N THR A 162 -9.11 26.66 7.61
CA THR A 162 -9.75 27.97 7.84
C THR A 162 -9.53 28.41 9.27
#